data_AF-A0A838IPP3-F1
#
_entry.id   AF-A0A838IPP3-F1
#
_cell.length_a   1.000
_cell.length_b   1.000
_cell.length_c   1.000
_cell.angle_alpha   90.00
_cell.angle_beta   90.00
_cell.angle_gamma   90.00
#
_symmetry.space_group_name_H-M   'P 1'
#
loop_
_entity.id
_entity.type
_entity.pdbx_description
1 polymer ?
#
loop_
_entity_poly.entity_id
_entity_poly.type
_entity_poly.pdbx_seq_one_letter_code
_entity_poly.pdbx_strand_id
1 'polypeptide(L)'
;MRERRSWLRLTEIFYSIQGESSYSGMPCTFVRLSRCNLRCTWCDTTYSFNGGEKVEIEAIIAHVESLGCKLVEITGGEPLLQPAVHDLMSQLCDRGYEVLIETSGSLDISTIDARVHVIMDLKAPGSGEVDKNRFENIAHLRAKDEVKIVIADRVDYDWAVASVREHGVLERCPVIFSPVHGQMPAPQLAAWILEEKLPVRLGLQIHKFLGVE
;
A
#
# COMPACT_ATOMS: atom_id res chain seq x y z
N MET A 1 -8.11 -3.77 -31.15
CA MET A 1 -7.15 -4.08 -30.07
C MET A 1 -6.51 -2.75 -29.66
N ARG A 2 -6.68 -2.29 -28.41
CA ARG A 2 -5.91 -1.13 -27.93
C ARG A 2 -4.47 -1.60 -27.74
N GLU A 3 -3.49 -0.89 -28.29
CA GLU A 3 -2.07 -1.12 -28.00
C GLU A 3 -1.88 -1.17 -26.47
N ARG A 4 -1.29 -2.26 -25.97
CA ARG A 4 -0.86 -2.31 -24.57
C ARG A 4 0.22 -1.26 -24.39
N ARG A 5 0.05 -0.39 -23.41
CA ARG A 5 1.08 0.60 -23.07
C ARG A 5 2.26 -0.16 -22.45
N SER A 6 3.44 0.00 -23.03
CA SER A 6 4.70 -0.58 -22.54
C SER A 6 5.42 0.30 -21.52
N TRP A 7 4.80 1.41 -21.08
CA TRP A 7 5.40 2.39 -20.19
C TRP A 7 4.51 2.74 -19.00
N LEU A 8 5.16 3.18 -17.94
CA LEU A 8 4.55 3.72 -16.73
C LEU A 8 5.03 5.16 -16.52
N ARG A 9 4.21 5.95 -15.84
CA ARG A 9 4.57 7.27 -15.35
C ARG A 9 5.18 7.10 -13.96
N LEU A 10 6.49 7.21 -13.89
CA LEU A 10 7.32 6.95 -12.73
C LEU A 10 7.61 8.27 -11.99
N THR A 11 7.54 8.25 -10.68
CA THR A 11 8.04 9.33 -9.82
C THR A 11 9.51 9.05 -9.50
N GLU A 12 9.82 7.86 -8.98
CA GLU A 12 11.17 7.47 -8.55
C GLU A 12 11.29 5.95 -8.37
N ILE A 13 12.54 5.47 -8.37
CA ILE A 13 12.93 4.12 -7.94
C ILE A 13 14.08 4.28 -6.97
N PHE A 14 13.97 3.67 -5.79
CA PHE A 14 15.01 3.75 -4.76
C PHE A 14 15.09 2.46 -3.94
N TYR A 15 16.18 2.29 -3.20
CA TYR A 15 16.43 1.14 -2.33
C TYR A 15 16.51 1.61 -0.88
N SER A 16 15.67 1.06 -0.02
CA SER A 16 15.54 1.49 1.38
C SER A 16 15.07 0.32 2.27
N ILE A 17 14.55 0.63 3.46
CA ILE A 17 13.93 -0.31 4.40
C ILE A 17 12.41 -0.18 4.32
N GLN A 18 11.72 -1.29 4.09
CA GLN A 18 10.27 -1.36 4.19
C GLN A 18 9.83 -0.88 5.56
N GLY A 19 9.05 0.21 5.59
CA GLY A 19 8.65 0.86 6.81
C GLY A 19 7.37 0.31 7.44
N GLU A 20 6.55 -0.38 6.66
CA GLU A 20 5.17 -0.75 7.02
C GLU A 20 4.88 -2.21 6.66
N SER A 21 3.61 -2.62 6.79
CA SER A 21 3.14 -3.99 6.52
C SER A 21 3.79 -5.08 7.40
N SER A 22 3.54 -6.35 7.08
CA SER A 22 4.27 -7.46 7.69
C SER A 22 5.76 -7.53 7.31
N TYR A 23 6.17 -6.81 6.26
CA TYR A 23 7.55 -6.71 5.76
C TYR A 23 8.38 -5.61 6.42
N SER A 24 7.82 -4.88 7.38
CA SER A 24 8.51 -3.79 8.09
C SER A 24 9.88 -4.24 8.64
N GLY A 25 10.94 -3.51 8.28
CA GLY A 25 12.33 -3.78 8.66
C GLY A 25 13.16 -4.49 7.58
N MET A 26 12.56 -4.93 6.48
CA MET A 26 13.28 -5.61 5.39
C MET A 26 13.87 -4.63 4.37
N PRO A 27 15.07 -4.88 3.80
CA PRO A 27 15.52 -4.14 2.63
C PRO A 27 14.58 -4.35 1.44
N CYS A 28 14.21 -3.27 0.75
CA CYS A 28 13.20 -3.28 -0.30
C CYS A 28 13.53 -2.25 -1.38
N THR A 29 13.38 -2.64 -2.65
CA THR A 29 13.37 -1.70 -3.76
C THR A 29 11.96 -1.15 -3.95
N PHE A 30 11.80 0.16 -3.94
CA PHE A 30 10.53 0.83 -4.16
C PHE A 30 10.44 1.32 -5.59
N VAL A 31 9.30 1.07 -6.24
CA VAL A 31 8.93 1.64 -7.53
C VAL A 31 7.72 2.54 -7.28
N ARG A 32 7.97 3.84 -7.12
CA ARG A 32 6.91 4.82 -6.85
C ARG A 32 6.39 5.39 -8.16
N LEU A 33 5.17 5.04 -8.50
CA LEU A 33 4.44 5.57 -9.64
C LEU A 33 3.90 6.98 -9.35
N SER A 34 3.45 7.65 -10.40
CA SER A 34 2.84 8.98 -10.33
C SER A 34 1.33 8.92 -10.55
N ARG A 35 0.64 9.94 -10.06
CA ARG A 35 -0.80 10.22 -10.06
C ARG A 35 -1.56 9.43 -9.00
N CYS A 36 -2.44 10.15 -8.29
CA CYS A 36 -3.40 9.59 -7.36
C CYS A 36 -4.79 10.20 -7.60
N ASN A 37 -5.83 9.40 -7.43
CA ASN A 37 -7.23 9.81 -7.50
C ASN A 37 -7.79 10.26 -6.14
N LEU A 38 -6.98 10.18 -5.09
CA LEU A 38 -7.30 10.61 -3.72
C LEU A 38 -6.46 11.83 -3.32
N ARG A 39 -6.92 12.59 -2.31
CA ARG A 39 -6.25 13.73 -1.69
C ARG A 39 -6.32 13.64 -0.17
N CYS A 40 -5.83 12.52 0.36
CA CYS A 40 -5.88 12.21 1.78
C CYS A 40 -5.25 13.33 2.63
N THR A 41 -5.89 13.66 3.77
CA THR A 41 -5.50 14.75 4.68
C THR A 41 -4.02 14.69 5.12
N TRP A 42 -3.48 13.50 5.37
CA TRP A 42 -2.11 13.28 5.86
C TRP A 42 -1.22 12.52 4.86
N CYS A 43 -1.47 12.70 3.55
CA CYS A 43 -0.61 12.11 2.53
C CYS A 43 0.83 12.63 2.69
N ASP A 44 1.78 11.72 2.90
CA ASP A 44 3.22 12.03 3.00
C ASP A 44 3.91 12.08 1.62
N THR A 45 3.21 11.66 0.56
CA THR A 45 3.76 11.53 -0.80
C THR A 45 3.01 12.41 -1.81
N THR A 46 2.59 13.61 -1.39
CA THR A 46 1.83 14.56 -2.24
C THR A 46 2.58 14.95 -3.53
N TYR A 47 3.91 14.88 -3.53
CA TYR A 47 4.73 15.10 -4.72
C TYR A 47 4.48 14.07 -5.83
N SER A 48 3.95 12.88 -5.50
CA SER A 48 3.55 11.87 -6.48
C SER A 48 2.19 12.14 -7.14
N PHE A 49 1.42 13.16 -6.70
CA PHE A 49 0.09 13.43 -7.25
C PHE A 49 0.09 13.91 -8.71
N ASN A 50 1.19 14.53 -9.16
CA ASN A 50 1.34 15.08 -10.50
C ASN A 50 2.76 14.82 -11.03
N GLY A 51 3.00 15.17 -12.31
CA GLY A 51 4.34 15.06 -12.90
C GLY A 51 4.71 13.63 -13.32
N GLY A 52 5.90 13.19 -12.94
CA GLY A 52 6.49 11.89 -13.29
C GLY A 52 6.95 11.77 -14.74
N GLU A 53 7.95 10.92 -14.95
CA GLU A 53 8.53 10.64 -16.26
C GLU A 53 7.89 9.41 -16.89
N LYS A 54 7.76 9.40 -18.22
CA LYS A 54 7.34 8.19 -18.92
C LYS A 54 8.55 7.27 -19.06
N VAL A 55 8.50 6.10 -18.45
CA VAL A 55 9.58 5.12 -18.46
C VAL A 55 9.03 3.79 -18.95
N GLU A 56 9.71 3.18 -19.90
CA GLU A 56 9.37 1.84 -20.40
C GLU A 56 9.53 0.79 -19.28
N ILE A 57 8.65 -0.20 -19.24
CA ILE A 57 8.65 -1.26 -18.21
C ILE A 57 10.00 -1.97 -18.15
N GLU A 58 10.60 -2.29 -19.30
CA GLU A 58 11.93 -2.92 -19.34
C GLU A 58 13.03 -2.05 -18.70
N ALA A 59 12.93 -0.73 -18.83
CA ALA A 59 13.88 0.18 -18.19
C ALA A 59 13.67 0.25 -16.67
N ILE A 60 12.41 0.17 -16.20
CA ILE A 60 12.08 0.05 -14.78
C ILE A 60 12.66 -1.26 -14.23
N ILE A 61 12.43 -2.39 -14.91
CA ILE A 61 12.94 -3.70 -14.51
C ILE A 61 14.47 -3.70 -14.47
N ALA A 62 15.14 -3.16 -15.47
CA ALA A 62 16.60 -3.07 -15.50
C ALA A 62 17.16 -2.24 -14.34
N HIS A 63 16.46 -1.17 -13.94
CA HIS A 63 16.85 -0.38 -12.76
C HIS A 63 16.61 -1.16 -11.47
N VAL A 64 15.47 -1.85 -11.33
CA VAL A 64 15.21 -2.73 -10.17
C VAL A 64 16.27 -3.84 -10.07
N GLU A 65 16.65 -4.46 -11.19
CA GLU A 65 17.71 -5.47 -11.26
C GLU A 65 19.07 -4.94 -10.81
N SER A 66 19.41 -3.70 -11.14
CA SER A 66 20.71 -3.10 -10.77
C SER A 66 20.85 -2.83 -9.26
N LEU A 67 19.74 -2.73 -8.52
CA LEU A 67 19.73 -2.51 -7.07
C LEU A 67 19.97 -3.80 -6.26
N GLY A 68 19.85 -4.98 -6.88
CA GLY A 68 20.21 -6.26 -6.27
C GLY A 68 19.32 -6.75 -5.12
N CYS A 69 18.17 -6.12 -4.87
CA CYS A 69 17.19 -6.55 -3.87
C CYS A 69 16.08 -7.39 -4.52
N LYS A 70 15.71 -8.53 -3.92
CA LYS A 70 14.64 -9.40 -4.44
C LYS A 70 13.23 -9.01 -3.99
N LEU A 71 13.11 -8.17 -2.96
CA LEU A 71 11.85 -7.62 -2.50
C LEU A 71 11.60 -6.29 -3.20
N VAL A 72 10.46 -6.16 -3.89
CA VAL A 72 10.10 -4.95 -4.63
C VAL A 72 8.70 -4.52 -4.24
N GLU A 73 8.55 -3.28 -3.78
CA GLU A 73 7.24 -2.68 -3.56
C GLU A 73 6.89 -1.71 -4.68
N ILE A 74 5.75 -1.95 -5.33
CA ILE A 74 5.15 -1.02 -6.27
C ILE A 74 4.12 -0.18 -5.51
N THR A 75 4.28 1.13 -5.58
CA THR A 75 3.47 2.11 -4.84
C THR A 75 3.31 3.37 -5.69
N GLY A 76 2.88 4.48 -5.08
CA GLY A 76 3.08 5.84 -5.60
C GLY A 76 1.91 6.40 -6.39
N GLY A 77 1.48 7.60 -5.97
CA GLY A 77 0.06 7.93 -6.02
C GLY A 77 -0.79 6.66 -5.85
N GLU A 78 -1.78 6.42 -6.71
CA GLU A 78 -2.48 5.13 -6.76
C GLU A 78 -1.90 4.29 -7.91
N PRO A 79 -1.14 3.21 -7.66
CA PRO A 79 -0.48 2.45 -8.72
C PRO A 79 -1.46 1.85 -9.74
N LEU A 80 -2.65 1.43 -9.28
CA LEU A 80 -3.67 0.83 -10.16
C LEU A 80 -4.32 1.82 -11.12
N LEU A 81 -4.05 3.13 -11.02
CA LEU A 81 -4.48 4.10 -12.04
C LEU A 81 -3.79 3.90 -13.39
N GLN A 82 -2.68 3.17 -13.41
CA GLN A 82 -1.91 2.91 -14.62
C GLN A 82 -2.04 1.44 -15.02
N PRO A 83 -2.90 1.07 -15.99
CA PRO A 83 -3.16 -0.33 -16.33
C PRO A 83 -1.92 -1.16 -16.69
N ALA A 84 -0.84 -0.52 -17.16
CA ALA A 84 0.43 -1.17 -17.48
C ALA A 84 1.16 -1.71 -16.23
N VAL A 85 0.73 -1.34 -15.01
CA VAL A 85 1.34 -1.83 -13.75
C VAL A 85 1.16 -3.34 -13.59
N HIS A 86 0.08 -3.90 -14.14
CA HIS A 86 -0.14 -5.35 -14.14
C HIS A 86 0.95 -6.09 -14.93
N ASP A 87 1.41 -5.52 -16.05
CA ASP A 87 2.49 -6.10 -16.84
C ASP A 87 3.83 -6.00 -16.07
N LEU A 88 4.13 -4.87 -15.41
CA LEU A 88 5.33 -4.74 -14.56
C LEU A 88 5.35 -5.78 -13.43
N MET A 89 4.24 -5.90 -12.68
CA MET A 89 4.10 -6.86 -11.58
C MET A 89 4.34 -8.30 -12.04
N SER A 90 3.69 -8.70 -13.14
CA SER A 90 3.78 -10.06 -13.68
C SER A 90 5.20 -10.38 -14.11
N GLN A 91 5.87 -9.46 -14.81
CA GLN A 91 7.24 -9.65 -15.27
C GLN A 91 8.27 -9.72 -14.14
N LEU A 92 8.12 -8.91 -13.08
CA LEU A 92 8.96 -9.03 -11.89
C LEU A 92 8.76 -10.38 -11.21
N CYS A 93 7.51 -10.84 -11.07
CA CYS A 93 7.22 -12.17 -10.54
C CYS A 93 7.83 -13.29 -11.39
N ASP A 94 7.78 -13.19 -12.73
CA ASP A 94 8.39 -14.16 -13.65
C ASP A 94 9.91 -14.24 -13.50
N ARG A 95 10.54 -13.15 -13.05
CA ARG A 95 11.98 -13.04 -12.75
C ARG A 95 12.34 -13.45 -11.32
N GLY A 96 11.37 -13.99 -10.57
CA GLY A 96 11.56 -14.50 -9.21
C GLY A 96 11.72 -13.40 -8.16
N TYR A 97 11.18 -12.20 -8.40
CA TYR A 97 11.06 -11.19 -7.36
C TYR A 97 9.86 -11.48 -6.46
N GLU A 98 9.99 -11.12 -5.20
CA GLU A 98 8.86 -11.00 -4.27
C GLU A 98 8.28 -9.59 -4.43
N VAL A 99 7.06 -9.50 -4.96
CA VAL A 99 6.45 -8.23 -5.36
C VAL A 99 5.33 -7.88 -4.38
N LEU A 100 5.44 -6.70 -3.78
CA LEU A 100 4.40 -6.07 -2.97
C LEU A 100 3.71 -4.99 -3.81
N ILE A 101 2.43 -4.75 -3.56
CA ILE A 101 1.72 -3.56 -4.03
C ILE A 101 0.98 -2.88 -2.89
N GLU A 102 1.25 -1.60 -2.70
CA GLU A 102 0.50 -0.72 -1.82
C GLU A 102 -0.56 0.03 -2.63
N THR A 103 -1.85 -0.19 -2.34
CA THR A 103 -2.97 0.45 -3.04
C THR A 103 -3.98 1.01 -2.05
N SER A 104 -4.69 2.09 -2.44
CA SER A 104 -5.77 2.67 -1.64
C SER A 104 -7.03 1.82 -1.58
N GLY A 105 -7.13 0.76 -2.40
CA GLY A 105 -8.35 -0.04 -2.51
C GLY A 105 -9.52 0.71 -3.17
N SER A 106 -9.28 1.86 -3.81
CA SER A 106 -10.30 2.60 -4.57
C SER A 106 -10.54 2.09 -5.99
N LEU A 107 -9.67 1.19 -6.47
CA LEU A 107 -9.72 0.56 -7.79
C LEU A 107 -9.78 -0.96 -7.65
N ASP A 108 -10.16 -1.64 -8.72
CA ASP A 108 -10.34 -3.09 -8.71
C ASP A 108 -9.01 -3.85 -8.54
N ILE A 109 -8.95 -4.71 -7.53
CA ILE A 109 -7.79 -5.58 -7.27
C ILE A 109 -7.96 -6.98 -7.85
N SER A 110 -9.12 -7.32 -8.42
CA SER A 110 -9.44 -8.69 -8.85
C SER A 110 -8.51 -9.24 -9.95
N THR A 111 -7.87 -8.35 -10.71
CA THR A 111 -6.96 -8.69 -11.82
C THR A 111 -5.48 -8.61 -11.45
N ILE A 112 -5.14 -8.40 -10.18
CA ILE A 112 -3.76 -8.44 -9.71
C ILE A 112 -3.25 -9.89 -9.78
N ASP A 113 -2.00 -10.07 -10.24
CA ASP A 113 -1.34 -11.37 -10.32
C ASP A 113 -1.41 -12.10 -8.95
N ALA A 114 -1.73 -13.40 -8.99
CA ALA A 114 -1.86 -14.26 -7.82
C ALA A 114 -0.60 -14.27 -6.92
N ARG A 115 0.57 -13.98 -7.48
CA ARG A 115 1.88 -14.01 -6.83
C ARG A 115 2.23 -12.73 -6.09
N VAL A 116 1.72 -11.58 -6.55
CA VAL A 116 1.90 -10.28 -5.87
C VAL A 116 1.24 -10.32 -4.50
N HIS A 117 1.86 -9.70 -3.50
CA HIS A 117 1.31 -9.49 -2.16
C HIS A 117 0.62 -8.12 -2.11
N VAL A 118 -0.67 -8.10 -1.80
CA VAL A 118 -1.45 -6.85 -1.80
C VAL A 118 -1.52 -6.29 -0.40
N ILE A 119 -1.10 -5.04 -0.22
CA ILE A 119 -1.36 -4.23 0.96
C ILE A 119 -2.41 -3.19 0.56
N MET A 120 -3.65 -3.41 0.98
CA MET A 120 -4.77 -2.54 0.68
C MET A 120 -5.06 -1.61 1.87
N ASP A 121 -4.93 -0.30 1.65
CA ASP A 121 -5.14 0.70 2.69
C ASP A 121 -6.56 1.26 2.67
N LEU A 122 -7.43 0.75 3.56
CA LEU A 122 -8.78 1.26 3.74
C LEU A 122 -8.74 2.64 4.42
N LYS A 123 -9.38 3.61 3.79
CA LYS A 123 -9.34 5.01 4.18
C LYS A 123 -10.36 5.30 5.26
N ALA A 124 -9.88 5.58 6.48
CA ALA A 124 -10.72 6.00 7.60
C ALA A 124 -11.29 7.43 7.38
N PRO A 125 -12.37 7.82 8.08
CA PRO A 125 -13.03 9.13 7.90
C PRO A 125 -12.09 10.34 7.95
N GLY A 126 -11.12 10.37 8.88
CA GLY A 126 -10.16 11.45 9.02
C GLY A 126 -9.36 11.71 7.75
N SER A 127 -9.20 10.70 6.89
CA SER A 127 -8.45 10.83 5.64
C SER A 127 -9.14 11.78 4.66
N GLY A 128 -10.43 12.02 4.82
CA GLY A 128 -11.26 12.76 3.87
C GLY A 128 -11.66 11.95 2.63
N GLU A 129 -11.29 10.68 2.55
CA GLU A 129 -11.46 9.84 1.36
C GLU A 129 -12.18 8.51 1.66
N VAL A 130 -12.91 8.43 2.78
CA VAL A 130 -13.64 7.21 3.20
C VAL A 130 -14.63 6.71 2.15
N ASP A 131 -15.27 7.62 1.41
CA ASP A 131 -16.22 7.30 0.34
C ASP A 131 -15.55 6.70 -0.91
N LYS A 132 -14.20 6.66 -0.96
CA LYS A 132 -13.45 6.03 -2.05
C LYS A 132 -13.18 4.55 -1.82
N ASN A 133 -13.45 4.03 -0.62
CA ASN A 133 -13.24 2.61 -0.33
C ASN A 133 -14.18 1.75 -1.20
N ARG A 134 -13.59 0.85 -1.98
CA ARG A 134 -14.34 -0.15 -2.76
C ARG A 134 -14.37 -1.47 -1.99
N PHE A 135 -15.37 -1.64 -1.13
CA PHE A 135 -15.47 -2.80 -0.24
C PHE A 135 -15.60 -4.14 -0.97
N GLU A 136 -16.01 -4.15 -2.25
CA GLU A 136 -16.01 -5.35 -3.09
C GLU A 136 -14.61 -5.97 -3.23
N ASN A 137 -13.55 -5.17 -3.10
CA ASN A 137 -12.17 -5.66 -3.11
C ASN A 137 -11.88 -6.65 -1.98
N ILE A 138 -12.59 -6.60 -0.85
CA ILE A 138 -12.37 -7.50 0.28
C ILE A 138 -12.56 -8.96 -0.13
N ALA A 139 -13.51 -9.24 -1.03
CA ALA A 139 -13.76 -10.59 -1.56
C ALA A 139 -12.61 -11.13 -2.43
N HIS A 140 -11.71 -10.26 -2.90
CA HIS A 140 -10.56 -10.60 -3.74
C HIS A 140 -9.24 -10.71 -2.98
N LEU A 141 -9.19 -10.22 -1.73
CA LEU A 141 -8.04 -10.41 -0.85
C LEU A 141 -7.79 -11.90 -0.61
N ARG A 142 -6.54 -12.29 -0.44
CA ARG A 142 -6.11 -13.67 -0.13
C ARG A 142 -5.54 -13.71 1.28
N ALA A 143 -5.39 -14.90 1.84
CA ALA A 143 -4.89 -15.08 3.21
C ALA A 143 -3.48 -14.49 3.45
N LYS A 144 -2.68 -14.33 2.38
CA LYS A 144 -1.37 -13.69 2.46
C LYS A 144 -1.44 -12.17 2.43
N ASP A 145 -2.47 -11.58 1.81
CA ASP A 145 -2.57 -10.14 1.62
C ASP A 145 -2.82 -9.42 2.95
N GLU A 146 -2.84 -8.09 2.96
CA GLU A 146 -2.98 -7.30 4.18
C GLU A 146 -3.97 -6.16 3.96
N VAL A 147 -4.77 -5.89 4.99
CA VAL A 147 -5.52 -4.63 5.07
C VAL A 147 -4.84 -3.73 6.08
N LYS A 148 -4.44 -2.54 5.63
CA LYS A 148 -3.91 -1.48 6.47
C LYS A 148 -5.01 -0.44 6.68
N ILE A 149 -5.07 0.14 7.87
CA ILE A 149 -5.92 1.30 8.17
C ILE A 149 -5.09 2.29 8.96
N VAL A 150 -4.96 3.51 8.42
CA VAL A 150 -4.26 4.61 9.10
C VAL A 150 -5.25 5.36 9.99
N ILE A 151 -4.92 5.50 11.27
CA ILE A 151 -5.80 5.97 12.35
C ILE A 151 -5.29 7.32 12.86
N ALA A 152 -6.09 8.38 12.73
CA ALA A 152 -5.74 9.72 13.16
C ALA A 152 -6.19 10.02 14.60
N ASP A 153 -7.30 9.43 15.02
CA ASP A 153 -7.94 9.67 16.32
C ASP A 153 -8.89 8.53 16.71
N ARG A 154 -9.72 8.78 17.73
CA ARG A 154 -10.68 7.79 18.24
C ARG A 154 -11.82 7.50 17.26
N VAL A 155 -12.26 8.49 16.47
CA VAL A 155 -13.33 8.31 15.48
C VAL A 155 -12.87 7.35 14.40
N ASP A 156 -11.64 7.52 13.91
CA ASP A 156 -11.04 6.59 12.95
C ASP A 156 -10.88 5.19 13.54
N TYR A 157 -10.47 5.09 14.82
CA TYR A 157 -10.33 3.79 15.49
C TYR A 157 -11.66 3.04 15.59
N ASP A 158 -12.71 3.69 16.11
CA ASP A 158 -14.02 3.07 16.27
C ASP A 158 -14.61 2.68 14.90
N TRP A 159 -14.41 3.51 13.88
CA TRP A 159 -14.76 3.18 12.49
C TRP A 159 -13.99 1.96 11.99
N ALA A 160 -12.67 1.90 12.18
CA ALA A 160 -11.84 0.81 11.71
C ALA A 160 -12.27 -0.53 12.31
N VAL A 161 -12.53 -0.55 13.64
CA VAL A 161 -13.05 -1.73 14.34
C VAL A 161 -14.41 -2.16 13.76
N ALA A 162 -15.32 -1.21 13.53
CA ALA A 162 -16.63 -1.52 12.95
C ALA A 162 -16.50 -2.09 11.53
N SER A 163 -15.71 -1.44 10.67
CA SER A 163 -15.53 -1.84 9.27
C SER A 163 -14.91 -3.23 9.13
N VAL A 164 -13.86 -3.55 9.90
CA VAL A 164 -13.22 -4.88 9.77
C VAL A 164 -14.13 -6.01 10.26
N ARG A 165 -15.02 -5.73 11.22
CA ARG A 165 -16.05 -6.68 11.69
C ARG A 165 -17.19 -6.82 10.70
N GLU A 166 -17.76 -5.71 10.25
CA GLU A 166 -18.90 -5.68 9.32
C GLU A 166 -18.59 -6.41 8.02
N HIS A 167 -17.38 -6.21 7.48
CA HIS A 167 -16.97 -6.79 6.21
C HIS A 167 -16.19 -8.11 6.34
N GLY A 168 -16.05 -8.65 7.55
CA GLY A 168 -15.37 -9.94 7.79
C GLY A 168 -13.91 -9.96 7.31
N VAL A 169 -13.18 -8.85 7.50
CA VAL A 169 -11.80 -8.71 7.01
C VAL A 169 -10.85 -9.59 7.82
N LEU A 170 -11.09 -9.72 9.12
CA LEU A 170 -10.24 -10.48 10.05
C LEU A 170 -10.24 -11.98 9.74
N GLU A 171 -11.33 -12.50 9.18
CA GLU A 171 -11.46 -13.88 8.72
C GLU A 171 -10.76 -14.11 7.38
N ARG A 172 -10.38 -13.04 6.68
CA ARG A 172 -9.84 -13.10 5.32
C ARG A 172 -8.34 -12.96 5.27
N CYS A 173 -7.78 -12.00 6.00
CA CYS A 173 -6.36 -11.67 5.94
C CYS A 173 -5.91 -10.90 7.20
N PRO A 174 -4.60 -10.81 7.46
CA PRO A 174 -4.07 -9.91 8.47
C PRO A 174 -4.55 -8.46 8.32
N VAL A 175 -4.82 -7.82 9.46
CA VAL A 175 -5.20 -6.41 9.55
C VAL A 175 -4.16 -5.65 10.36
N ILE A 176 -3.81 -4.46 9.86
CA ILE A 176 -2.80 -3.57 10.45
C ILE A 176 -3.45 -2.23 10.76
N PHE A 177 -3.38 -1.82 12.03
CA PHE A 177 -3.73 -0.47 12.43
C PHE A 177 -2.45 0.33 12.60
N SER A 178 -2.34 1.43 11.85
CA SER A 178 -1.17 2.30 11.85
C SER A 178 -1.54 3.70 12.33
N PRO A 179 -0.80 4.33 13.25
CA PRO A 179 -1.08 5.69 13.66
C PRO A 179 -0.67 6.69 12.58
N VAL A 180 -1.44 7.77 12.39
CA VAL A 180 -0.96 8.95 11.66
C VAL A 180 0.26 9.51 12.39
N HIS A 181 1.42 9.50 11.73
CA HIS A 181 2.66 9.98 12.32
C HIS A 181 2.56 11.44 12.77
N GLY A 182 3.03 11.73 13.98
CA GLY A 182 2.99 13.07 14.58
C GLY A 182 1.62 13.52 15.10
N GLN A 183 0.54 12.77 14.83
CA GLN A 183 -0.81 13.09 15.27
C GLN A 183 -1.35 12.07 16.27
N MET A 184 -1.37 10.78 15.91
CA MET A 184 -1.88 9.72 16.78
C MET A 184 -0.74 9.09 17.60
N PRO A 185 -0.72 9.21 18.94
CA PRO A 185 0.33 8.62 19.75
C PRO A 185 0.29 7.08 19.69
N ALA A 186 1.37 6.45 19.22
CA ALA A 186 1.46 4.99 19.11
C ALA A 186 1.15 4.24 20.42
N PRO A 187 1.61 4.68 21.62
CA PRO A 187 1.23 4.03 22.88
C PRO A 187 -0.27 4.05 23.16
N GLN A 188 -0.96 5.11 22.74
CA GLN A 188 -2.41 5.23 22.91
C GLN A 188 -3.16 4.28 21.96
N LEU A 189 -2.75 4.20 20.69
CA LEU A 189 -3.31 3.24 19.74
C LEU A 189 -3.09 1.80 20.22
N ALA A 190 -1.91 1.50 20.75
CA ALA A 190 -1.60 0.20 21.34
C ALA A 190 -2.55 -0.14 22.51
N ALA A 191 -2.80 0.82 23.41
CA ALA A 191 -3.73 0.63 24.52
C ALA A 191 -5.15 0.32 24.03
N TRP A 192 -5.65 1.05 23.04
CA TRP A 192 -6.98 0.78 22.45
C TRP A 192 -7.07 -0.60 21.83
N ILE A 193 -6.06 -1.03 21.07
CA ILE A 193 -6.01 -2.38 20.48
C ILE A 193 -6.07 -3.47 21.57
N LEU A 194 -5.30 -3.29 22.65
CA LEU A 194 -5.27 -4.22 23.77
C LEU A 194 -6.60 -4.27 24.54
N GLU A 195 -7.27 -3.12 24.72
CA GLU A 195 -8.58 -3.01 25.34
C GLU A 195 -9.67 -3.71 24.53
N GLU A 196 -9.67 -3.50 23.21
CA GLU A 196 -10.66 -4.10 22.28
C GLU A 196 -10.44 -5.61 22.09
N LYS A 197 -9.22 -6.10 22.37
CA LYS A 197 -8.79 -7.49 22.14
C LYS A 197 -9.01 -7.94 20.69
N LEU A 198 -8.88 -7.00 19.76
CA LEU A 198 -9.03 -7.26 18.34
C LEU A 198 -7.74 -7.90 17.81
N PRO A 199 -7.80 -8.98 17.01
CA PRO A 199 -6.61 -9.67 16.51
C PRO A 199 -5.95 -8.92 15.34
N VAL A 200 -5.56 -7.67 15.59
CA VAL A 200 -4.89 -6.79 14.63
C VAL A 200 -3.43 -6.58 15.03
N ARG A 201 -2.59 -6.27 14.04
CA ARG A 201 -1.22 -5.85 14.26
C ARG A 201 -1.18 -4.32 14.43
N LEU A 202 -0.43 -3.84 15.42
CA LEU A 202 0.01 -2.45 15.44
C LEU A 202 1.14 -2.28 14.42
N GLY A 203 0.92 -1.48 13.38
CA GLY A 203 1.94 -1.12 12.39
C GLY A 203 2.50 0.26 12.68
N LEU A 204 3.81 0.39 12.86
CA LEU A 204 4.45 1.71 12.89
C LEU A 204 5.05 2.00 11.52
N GLN A 205 5.07 3.27 11.13
CA GLN A 205 5.78 3.74 9.95
C GLN A 205 7.28 3.90 10.32
N ILE A 206 8.02 2.79 10.43
CA ILE A 206 9.36 2.81 11.04
C ILE A 206 10.36 3.67 10.27
N HIS A 207 10.18 3.82 8.96
CA HIS A 207 11.01 4.67 8.10
C HIS A 207 11.05 6.13 8.59
N LYS A 208 9.94 6.64 9.15
CA LYS A 208 9.85 8.00 9.73
C LYS A 208 10.70 8.18 10.99
N PHE A 209 10.96 7.10 11.74
CA PHE A 209 11.84 7.12 12.92
C PHE A 209 13.31 6.96 12.53
N LEU A 210 13.57 6.22 11.44
CA LEU A 210 14.92 5.97 10.95
C LEU A 210 15.46 7.13 10.10
N GLY A 211 14.60 8.00 9.58
CA GLY A 211 14.98 9.06 8.66
C GLY A 211 15.40 8.53 7.29
N VAL A 212 14.82 7.40 6.90
CA VAL A 212 14.99 6.80 5.56
C VAL A 212 13.70 6.96 4.77
N GLU A 213 13.82 6.92 3.45
CA GLU A 213 12.69 6.99 2.53
C GLU A 213 11.88 5.69 2.52
#